data_AF-A0A670YKZ7-F1
#
_entry.id   AF-A0A670YKZ7-F1
#
_cell.length_a   1.000
_cell.length_b   1.000
_cell.length_c   1.000
_cell.angle_alpha   90.00
_cell.angle_beta   90.00
_cell.angle_gamma   90.00
#
_symmetry.space_group_name_H-M   'P 1'
#
loop_
_entity.id
_entity.type
_entity.pdbx_description
1 polymer ?
#
loop_
_entity_poly.entity_id
_entity_poly.type
_entity_poly.pdbx_seq_one_letter_code
_entity_poly.pdbx_strand_id
1 'polypeptide(L)'
;MSDPEDEDGETCWNNLESFRVKLISVVDPSRITPYLRQCRVINHDDEEQVLNDPSLVLRKRKTGLLLDLLQRTGKKGFVAFLESLELYYPHLYKKITGNDPTRVFSMIIDTAGESGLMEVLMSEVSKLQAAVREERQKVQDLSMTLSTKEDTIKEMRVRDSVLRKYQERAHKVKEERDSLSKELMLCREENYKLAMSYAKQSEEKNVALMKNRDLQLEIDCLRHSLTKAEDHCSLERKHTLNLKQAMEQRPSHEAVWEIQREKDLLLAKNKELESTSEKDGVPLQALEAEWRRVLKEQQELVNTACNLRQALQRAEDGRDKLEGEKELLELRCTSLQNDNQIYQNRIKAILKQLEEVAAERDQALLTQEECHKQYSQGLREKDSYRKQIREFGERCDELQLQLFQKEGRLLSAETQLKRLCRDPSTMVSRGGTVVRMQHCRQSLPTARSSILTGSRLTQLLREKEADSVNCLERAKKHCEAVYKSKGHCPSFLPSFPSLPFLSPFLPSG
;
A
#
# COMPACT_ATOMS: atom_id res chain seq x y z
N MET A 1 -45.71 82.21 -71.80
CA MET A 1 -46.45 82.81 -70.67
C MET A 1 -46.79 81.66 -69.75
N SER A 2 -46.38 81.75 -68.49
CA SER A 2 -46.68 80.73 -67.46
C SER A 2 -47.90 81.17 -66.69
N ASP A 3 -48.68 80.23 -66.16
CA ASP A 3 -49.90 80.54 -65.41
C ASP A 3 -49.58 81.07 -64.00
N PRO A 4 -50.34 82.06 -63.48
CA PRO A 4 -50.04 82.72 -62.21
C PRO A 4 -50.30 81.86 -60.96
N GLU A 5 -50.80 80.63 -61.10
CA GLU A 5 -50.95 79.69 -59.96
C GLU A 5 -49.65 78.91 -59.65
N ASP A 6 -48.71 78.81 -60.61
CA ASP A 6 -47.45 78.07 -60.43
C ASP A 6 -46.41 78.84 -59.61
N GLU A 7 -46.39 80.18 -59.69
CA GLU A 7 -45.39 81.04 -59.00
C GLU A 7 -45.45 80.89 -57.46
N ASP A 8 -46.64 80.69 -56.89
CA ASP A 8 -46.84 80.50 -55.45
C ASP A 8 -46.36 79.11 -54.97
N GLY A 9 -46.48 78.10 -55.84
CA GLY A 9 -45.99 76.74 -55.58
C GLY A 9 -44.47 76.64 -55.60
N GLU A 10 -43.81 77.27 -56.57
CA GLU A 10 -42.35 77.30 -56.70
C GLU A 10 -41.69 78.07 -55.54
N THR A 11 -42.29 79.21 -55.15
CA THR A 11 -41.85 80.01 -53.99
C THR A 11 -41.91 79.22 -52.68
N CYS A 12 -42.93 78.38 -52.48
CA CYS A 12 -43.05 77.51 -51.31
C CYS A 12 -41.91 76.47 -51.23
N TRP A 13 -41.59 75.79 -52.33
CA TRP A 13 -40.49 74.82 -52.37
C TRP A 13 -39.11 75.46 -52.18
N ASN A 14 -38.88 76.65 -52.73
CA ASN A 14 -37.63 77.39 -52.54
C ASN A 14 -37.34 77.71 -51.06
N ASN A 15 -38.37 78.00 -50.26
CA ASN A 15 -38.23 78.19 -48.82
C ASN A 15 -37.85 76.88 -48.10
N LEU A 16 -38.43 75.74 -48.50
CA LEU A 16 -38.13 74.41 -47.94
C LEU A 16 -36.72 73.92 -48.30
N GLU A 17 -36.24 74.24 -49.50
CA GLU A 17 -34.93 73.86 -50.03
C GLU A 17 -33.80 74.37 -49.13
N SER A 18 -33.96 75.56 -48.51
CA SER A 18 -33.03 76.10 -47.50
C SER A 18 -32.83 75.16 -46.28
N PHE A 19 -33.79 74.29 -46.00
CA PHE A 19 -33.75 73.29 -44.92
C PHE A 19 -33.41 71.87 -45.40
N ARG A 20 -33.20 71.65 -46.71
CA ARG A 20 -33.01 70.32 -47.33
C ARG A 20 -31.97 69.46 -46.64
N VAL A 21 -30.80 70.00 -46.33
CA VAL A 21 -29.73 69.27 -45.61
C VAL A 21 -30.23 68.75 -44.26
N LYS A 22 -31.01 69.55 -43.52
CA LYS A 22 -31.58 69.14 -42.23
C LYS A 22 -32.66 68.08 -42.42
N LEU A 23 -33.58 68.27 -43.36
CA LEU A 23 -34.64 67.31 -43.71
C LEU A 23 -34.04 65.93 -44.03
N ILE A 24 -33.13 65.88 -45.01
CA ILE A 24 -32.39 64.69 -45.42
C ILE A 24 -31.67 64.04 -44.22
N SER A 25 -31.12 64.84 -43.30
CA SER A 25 -30.40 64.33 -42.14
C SER A 25 -31.28 63.70 -41.05
N VAL A 26 -32.58 64.00 -40.97
CA VAL A 26 -33.46 63.59 -39.84
C VAL A 26 -34.66 62.75 -40.28
N VAL A 27 -35.28 63.06 -41.41
CA VAL A 27 -36.51 62.40 -41.89
C VAL A 27 -36.22 60.95 -42.32
N ASP A 28 -37.12 60.04 -41.97
CA ASP A 28 -37.12 58.65 -42.41
C ASP A 28 -38.29 58.45 -43.39
N PRO A 29 -38.01 58.24 -44.70
CA PRO A 29 -39.05 58.05 -45.71
C PRO A 29 -40.08 57.00 -45.34
N SER A 30 -39.66 55.89 -44.70
CA SER A 30 -40.54 54.78 -44.31
C SER A 30 -41.69 55.18 -43.38
N ARG A 31 -41.56 56.32 -42.68
CA ARG A 31 -42.62 56.85 -41.80
C ARG A 31 -43.60 57.77 -42.51
N ILE A 32 -43.18 58.42 -43.60
CA ILE A 32 -43.96 59.47 -44.26
C ILE A 32 -44.51 59.06 -45.63
N THR A 33 -43.87 58.15 -46.37
CA THR A 33 -44.41 57.67 -47.65
C THR A 33 -45.81 57.07 -47.56
N PRO A 34 -46.23 56.36 -46.48
CA PRO A 34 -47.60 55.85 -46.41
C PRO A 34 -48.65 56.97 -46.32
N TYR A 35 -48.31 58.07 -45.64
CA TYR A 35 -49.16 59.27 -45.54
C TYR A 35 -49.24 60.01 -46.88
N LEU A 36 -48.09 60.19 -47.53
CA LEU A 36 -47.99 60.87 -48.82
C LEU A 36 -48.72 60.11 -49.95
N ARG A 37 -48.71 58.77 -49.88
CA ARG A 37 -49.52 57.93 -50.78
C ARG A 37 -51.02 58.04 -50.50
N GLN A 38 -51.44 58.13 -49.24
CA GLN A 38 -52.84 58.40 -48.89
C GLN A 38 -53.32 59.77 -49.41
N CYS A 39 -52.47 60.79 -49.34
CA CYS A 39 -52.71 62.13 -49.90
C CYS A 39 -52.72 62.16 -51.45
N ARG A 40 -52.38 61.05 -52.12
CA ARG A 40 -52.20 60.97 -53.58
C ARG A 40 -51.22 62.05 -54.11
N VAL A 41 -50.07 62.21 -53.45
CA VAL A 41 -48.95 63.03 -53.95
C VAL A 41 -47.74 62.19 -54.38
N ILE A 42 -47.71 60.91 -54.01
CA ILE A 42 -46.82 59.89 -54.57
C ILE A 42 -47.64 58.62 -54.84
N ASN A 43 -47.24 57.84 -55.85
CA ASN A 43 -47.88 56.58 -56.19
C ASN A 43 -47.20 55.40 -55.46
N HIS A 44 -47.72 54.18 -55.67
CA HIS A 44 -47.10 52.98 -55.11
C HIS A 44 -45.69 52.75 -55.68
N ASP A 45 -45.49 52.98 -56.97
CA ASP A 45 -44.19 52.81 -57.64
C ASP A 45 -43.15 53.81 -57.10
N ASP A 46 -43.58 55.06 -56.82
CA ASP A 46 -42.74 56.09 -56.20
C ASP A 46 -42.34 55.70 -54.75
N GLU A 47 -43.28 55.13 -53.98
CA GLU A 47 -43.02 54.61 -52.63
C GLU A 47 -42.05 53.41 -52.67
N GLU A 48 -42.27 52.44 -53.56
CA GLU A 48 -41.36 51.30 -53.77
C GLU A 48 -39.96 51.76 -54.22
N GLN A 49 -39.86 52.72 -55.13
CA GLN A 49 -38.57 53.28 -55.54
C GLN A 49 -37.83 53.93 -54.36
N VAL A 50 -38.52 54.74 -53.56
CA VAL A 50 -37.91 55.41 -52.40
C VAL A 50 -37.52 54.43 -51.29
N LEU A 51 -38.32 53.39 -51.05
CA LEU A 51 -38.11 52.46 -49.93
C LEU A 51 -37.21 51.28 -50.29
N ASN A 52 -37.29 50.73 -51.49
CA ASN A 52 -36.72 49.42 -51.84
C ASN A 52 -35.67 49.43 -52.96
N ASP A 53 -35.40 50.57 -53.63
CA ASP A 53 -34.31 50.67 -54.62
C ASP A 53 -32.93 50.31 -53.98
N PRO A 54 -32.24 49.25 -54.46
CA PRO A 54 -30.91 48.88 -53.99
C PRO A 54 -29.85 49.98 -54.17
N SER A 55 -30.04 50.93 -55.09
CA SER A 55 -29.12 52.05 -55.32
C SER A 55 -29.11 53.07 -54.16
N LEU A 56 -30.19 53.12 -53.38
CA LEU A 56 -30.44 54.12 -52.34
C LEU A 56 -30.13 53.60 -50.92
N VAL A 57 -29.03 52.84 -50.75
CA VAL A 57 -28.62 52.22 -49.46
C VAL A 57 -28.69 53.17 -48.26
N LEU A 58 -28.38 54.46 -48.45
CA LEU A 58 -28.40 55.47 -47.38
C LEU A 58 -29.78 56.15 -47.26
N ARG A 59 -30.38 56.15 -46.05
CA ARG A 59 -31.61 56.92 -45.73
C ARG A 59 -31.56 58.37 -46.24
N LYS A 60 -30.40 59.02 -46.17
CA LYS A 60 -30.19 60.38 -46.70
C LYS A 60 -30.49 60.47 -48.21
N ARG A 61 -30.05 59.48 -49.02
CA ARG A 61 -30.33 59.45 -50.46
C ARG A 61 -31.81 59.16 -50.74
N LYS A 62 -32.43 58.21 -50.02
CA LYS A 62 -33.88 57.95 -50.08
C LYS A 62 -34.71 59.21 -49.80
N THR A 63 -34.32 59.97 -48.77
CA THR A 63 -34.98 61.22 -48.39
C THR A 63 -34.78 62.33 -49.42
N GLY A 64 -33.58 62.41 -50.03
CA GLY A 64 -33.32 63.35 -51.14
C GLY A 64 -34.22 63.07 -52.33
N LEU A 65 -34.26 61.82 -52.80
CA LEU A 65 -35.13 61.42 -53.92
C LEU A 65 -36.62 61.67 -53.60
N LEU A 66 -37.07 61.38 -52.38
CA LEU A 66 -38.44 61.66 -51.97
C LEU A 66 -38.80 63.15 -52.06
N LEU A 67 -37.89 64.05 -51.66
CA LEU A 67 -38.10 65.50 -51.81
C LEU A 67 -38.18 65.89 -53.29
N ASP A 68 -37.32 65.32 -54.14
CA ASP A 68 -37.30 65.60 -55.59
C ASP A 68 -38.57 65.09 -56.30
N LEU A 69 -39.11 63.94 -55.87
CA LEU A 69 -40.39 63.41 -56.35
C LEU A 69 -41.57 64.31 -55.91
N LEU A 70 -41.60 64.72 -54.64
CA LEU A 70 -42.65 65.59 -54.12
C LEU A 70 -42.64 66.98 -54.76
N GLN A 71 -41.46 67.55 -55.03
CA GLN A 71 -41.30 68.84 -55.70
C GLN A 71 -41.99 68.85 -57.08
N ARG A 72 -41.94 67.73 -57.81
CA ARG A 72 -42.62 67.55 -59.11
C ARG A 72 -44.16 67.55 -59.02
N THR A 73 -44.72 67.49 -57.81
CA THR A 73 -46.17 67.58 -57.56
C THR A 73 -46.61 68.94 -57.01
N GLY A 74 -45.73 69.95 -57.09
CA GLY A 74 -46.05 71.35 -56.86
C GLY A 74 -46.56 71.65 -55.46
N LYS A 75 -47.50 72.60 -55.36
CA LYS A 75 -48.07 73.07 -54.07
C LYS A 75 -48.77 71.95 -53.29
N LYS A 76 -49.37 70.97 -53.97
CA LYS A 76 -50.01 69.81 -53.33
C LYS A 76 -48.99 68.92 -52.60
N GLY A 77 -47.87 68.62 -53.25
CA GLY A 77 -46.75 67.88 -52.65
C GLY A 77 -46.16 68.60 -51.44
N PHE A 78 -46.03 69.93 -51.52
CA PHE A 78 -45.52 70.77 -50.44
C PHE A 78 -46.40 70.68 -49.18
N VAL A 79 -47.72 70.88 -49.33
CA VAL A 79 -48.67 70.83 -48.21
C VAL A 79 -48.72 69.42 -47.59
N ALA A 80 -48.83 68.38 -48.42
CA ALA A 80 -48.83 67.00 -47.93
C ALA A 80 -47.53 66.61 -47.22
N PHE A 81 -46.38 67.13 -47.68
CA PHE A 81 -45.10 66.95 -47.02
C PHE A 81 -45.05 67.66 -45.66
N LEU A 82 -45.50 68.92 -45.58
CA LEU A 82 -45.58 69.65 -44.32
C LEU A 82 -46.50 68.95 -43.32
N GLU A 83 -47.70 68.50 -43.70
CA GLU A 83 -48.57 67.71 -42.82
C GLU A 83 -47.89 66.41 -42.34
N SER A 84 -47.15 65.72 -43.21
CA SER A 84 -46.39 64.52 -42.82
C SER A 84 -45.28 64.83 -41.80
N LEU A 85 -44.62 65.99 -41.91
CA LEU A 85 -43.67 66.48 -40.91
C LEU A 85 -44.39 66.89 -39.62
N GLU A 86 -45.57 67.47 -39.70
CA GLU A 86 -46.37 67.88 -38.55
C GLU A 86 -46.78 66.68 -37.68
N LEU A 87 -47.14 65.57 -38.34
CA LEU A 87 -47.51 64.32 -37.72
C LEU A 87 -46.30 63.57 -37.13
N TYR A 88 -45.27 63.30 -37.94
CA TYR A 88 -44.17 62.40 -37.56
C TYR A 88 -42.92 63.11 -37.01
N TYR A 89 -42.73 64.40 -37.34
CA TYR A 89 -41.54 65.19 -36.99
C TYR A 89 -41.89 66.62 -36.53
N PRO A 90 -42.73 66.81 -35.49
CA PRO A 90 -43.27 68.12 -35.10
C PRO A 90 -42.19 69.18 -34.81
N HIS A 91 -41.01 68.75 -34.36
CA HIS A 91 -39.83 69.59 -34.11
C HIS A 91 -39.07 70.02 -35.38
N LEU A 92 -39.26 69.34 -36.51
CA LEU A 92 -38.81 69.80 -37.83
C LEU A 92 -39.81 70.79 -38.41
N TYR A 93 -41.10 70.43 -38.39
CA TYR A 93 -42.20 71.29 -38.85
C TYR A 93 -42.09 72.70 -38.26
N LYS A 94 -42.09 72.80 -36.92
CA LYS A 94 -42.00 74.11 -36.22
C LYS A 94 -40.74 74.91 -36.56
N LYS A 95 -39.62 74.25 -36.94
CA LYS A 95 -38.40 74.96 -37.37
C LYS A 95 -38.50 75.49 -38.80
N ILE A 96 -39.30 74.87 -39.66
CA ILE A 96 -39.41 75.19 -41.09
C ILE A 96 -40.50 76.23 -41.31
N THR A 97 -41.67 76.06 -40.68
CA THR A 97 -42.84 76.93 -40.85
C THR A 97 -42.92 78.05 -39.82
N GLY A 98 -42.20 77.93 -38.69
CA GLY A 98 -42.34 78.82 -37.53
C GLY A 98 -43.59 78.58 -36.67
N ASN A 99 -44.56 77.81 -37.18
CA ASN A 99 -45.85 77.58 -36.55
C ASN A 99 -45.84 76.37 -35.61
N ASP A 100 -46.73 76.37 -34.62
CA ASP A 100 -46.95 75.21 -33.76
C ASP A 100 -47.74 74.11 -34.48
N PRO A 101 -47.37 72.83 -34.33
CA PRO A 101 -48.03 71.71 -35.03
C PRO A 101 -49.41 71.42 -34.42
N THR A 102 -50.46 71.66 -35.21
CA THR A 102 -51.87 71.42 -34.89
C THR A 102 -52.34 70.01 -35.26
N ARG A 103 -51.61 69.31 -36.15
CA ARG A 103 -51.86 67.93 -36.63
C ARG A 103 -53.23 67.74 -37.29
N VAL A 104 -53.61 68.69 -38.15
CA VAL A 104 -54.83 68.61 -38.95
C VAL A 104 -54.55 67.77 -40.20
N PHE A 105 -55.45 66.84 -40.52
CA PHE A 105 -55.36 65.96 -41.69
C PHE A 105 -56.03 66.56 -42.93
N SER A 106 -55.83 67.85 -43.19
CA SER A 106 -56.52 68.60 -44.24
C SER A 106 -56.41 67.91 -45.60
N MET A 107 -55.20 67.53 -46.04
CA MET A 107 -55.02 66.88 -47.34
C MET A 107 -55.74 65.52 -47.46
N ILE A 108 -55.81 64.71 -46.39
CA ILE A 108 -56.55 63.43 -46.43
C ILE A 108 -58.07 63.69 -46.42
N ILE A 109 -58.55 64.64 -45.63
CA ILE A 109 -59.97 65.00 -45.57
C ILE A 109 -60.43 65.62 -46.91
N ASP A 110 -59.63 66.48 -47.53
CA ASP A 110 -59.92 67.09 -48.84
C ASP A 110 -59.88 66.06 -49.99
N THR A 111 -59.06 65.00 -49.88
CA THR A 111 -58.90 63.99 -50.95
C THR A 111 -59.74 62.73 -50.78
N ALA A 112 -60.20 62.41 -49.57
CA ALA A 112 -60.92 61.17 -49.25
C ALA A 112 -62.10 61.33 -48.27
N GLY A 113 -62.31 62.53 -47.69
CA GLY A 113 -63.35 62.80 -46.69
C GLY A 113 -63.03 62.27 -45.29
N GLU A 114 -63.77 62.75 -44.30
CA GLU A 114 -63.65 62.30 -42.90
C GLU A 114 -63.90 60.79 -42.74
N SER A 115 -64.81 60.23 -43.54
CA SER A 115 -65.10 58.79 -43.60
C SER A 115 -63.91 57.98 -44.10
N GLY A 116 -63.18 58.47 -45.11
CA GLY A 116 -61.96 57.84 -45.63
C GLY A 116 -60.84 57.83 -44.59
N LEU A 117 -60.67 58.93 -43.84
CA LEU A 117 -59.73 58.98 -42.72
C LEU A 117 -60.08 57.97 -41.61
N MET A 118 -61.36 57.84 -41.27
CA MET A 118 -61.83 56.87 -40.28
C MET A 118 -61.58 55.42 -40.72
N GLU A 119 -61.81 55.09 -42.00
CA GLU A 119 -61.54 53.76 -42.55
C GLU A 119 -60.06 53.40 -42.48
N VAL A 120 -59.17 54.34 -42.88
CA VAL A 120 -57.71 54.17 -42.78
C VAL A 120 -57.28 53.91 -41.34
N LEU A 121 -57.77 54.70 -40.37
CA LEU A 121 -57.44 54.53 -38.95
C LEU A 121 -57.95 53.20 -38.39
N MET A 122 -59.17 52.79 -38.72
CA MET A 122 -59.74 51.51 -38.29
C MET A 122 -58.98 50.31 -38.88
N SER A 123 -58.55 50.41 -40.15
CA SER A 123 -57.68 49.42 -40.80
C SER A 123 -56.33 49.32 -40.07
N GLU A 124 -55.69 50.44 -39.75
CA GLU A 124 -54.38 50.46 -39.10
C GLU A 124 -54.44 49.96 -37.64
N VAL A 125 -55.46 50.34 -36.88
CA VAL A 125 -55.72 49.79 -35.53
C VAL A 125 -55.94 48.28 -35.60
N SER A 126 -56.65 47.78 -36.62
CA SER A 126 -56.87 46.34 -36.81
C SER A 126 -55.58 45.58 -37.12
N LYS A 127 -54.69 46.14 -37.96
CA LYS A 127 -53.34 45.59 -38.23
C LYS A 127 -52.48 45.58 -36.98
N LEU A 128 -52.41 46.69 -36.24
CA LEU A 128 -51.65 46.77 -34.99
C LEU A 128 -52.17 45.76 -33.94
N GLN A 129 -53.48 45.60 -33.83
CA GLN A 129 -54.07 44.61 -32.93
C GLN A 129 -53.76 43.17 -33.39
N ALA A 130 -53.70 42.90 -34.70
CA ALA A 130 -53.25 41.60 -35.23
C ALA A 130 -51.76 41.34 -34.91
N ALA A 131 -50.88 42.31 -35.18
CA ALA A 131 -49.46 42.21 -34.86
C ALA A 131 -49.21 41.98 -33.36
N VAL A 132 -49.95 42.66 -32.46
CA VAL A 132 -49.86 42.43 -31.01
C VAL A 132 -50.35 41.03 -30.61
N ARG A 133 -51.35 40.46 -31.30
CA ARG A 133 -51.76 39.05 -31.07
C ARG A 133 -50.68 38.07 -31.55
N GLU A 134 -50.08 38.33 -32.71
CA GLU A 134 -49.02 37.52 -33.29
C GLU A 134 -47.75 37.52 -32.40
N GLU A 135 -47.30 38.68 -31.93
CA GLU A 135 -46.17 38.77 -31.00
C GLU A 135 -46.45 38.11 -29.65
N ARG A 136 -47.70 38.18 -29.14
CA ARG A 136 -48.10 37.42 -27.95
C ARG A 136 -48.02 35.90 -28.18
N GLN A 137 -48.40 35.42 -29.36
CA GLN A 137 -48.27 34.00 -29.73
C GLN A 137 -46.80 33.60 -29.79
N LYS A 138 -45.95 34.37 -30.50
CA LYS A 138 -44.49 34.15 -30.58
C LYS A 138 -43.85 34.10 -29.18
N VAL A 139 -44.22 35.00 -28.28
CA VAL A 139 -43.71 34.99 -26.89
C VAL A 139 -44.15 33.74 -26.12
N GLN A 140 -45.38 33.26 -26.33
CA GLN A 140 -45.83 31.98 -25.73
C GLN A 140 -45.04 30.79 -26.30
N ASP A 141 -44.87 30.72 -27.62
CA ASP A 141 -44.13 29.65 -28.30
C ASP A 141 -42.64 29.63 -27.90
N LEU A 142 -42.01 30.80 -27.80
CA LEU A 142 -40.65 30.95 -27.27
C LEU A 142 -40.55 30.56 -25.78
N SER A 143 -41.57 30.89 -24.97
CA SER A 143 -41.62 30.46 -23.57
C SER A 143 -41.78 28.94 -23.42
N MET A 144 -42.58 28.32 -24.29
CA MET A 144 -42.74 26.85 -24.34
C MET A 144 -41.44 26.16 -24.76
N THR A 145 -40.82 26.61 -25.86
CA THR A 145 -39.54 26.04 -26.31
C THR A 145 -38.45 26.21 -25.25
N LEU A 146 -38.29 27.38 -24.64
CA LEU A 146 -37.34 27.60 -23.53
C LEU A 146 -37.62 26.67 -22.34
N SER A 147 -38.89 26.55 -21.91
CA SER A 147 -39.30 25.64 -20.84
C SER A 147 -38.95 24.17 -21.13
N THR A 148 -39.07 23.71 -22.38
CA THR A 148 -38.65 22.33 -22.74
C THR A 148 -37.15 22.17 -22.76
N LYS A 149 -36.38 23.16 -23.26
CA LYS A 149 -34.91 23.13 -23.27
C LYS A 149 -34.35 23.09 -21.84
N GLU A 150 -34.87 23.90 -20.93
CA GLU A 150 -34.49 23.84 -19.50
C GLU A 150 -34.68 22.46 -18.89
N ASP A 151 -35.82 21.82 -19.18
CA ASP A 151 -36.15 20.52 -18.62
C ASP A 151 -35.25 19.42 -19.22
N THR A 152 -34.92 19.47 -20.52
CA THR A 152 -33.89 18.59 -21.09
C THR A 152 -32.51 18.78 -20.46
N ILE A 153 -32.12 20.03 -20.13
CA ILE A 153 -30.86 20.32 -19.44
C ILE A 153 -30.84 19.70 -18.04
N LYS A 154 -31.96 19.73 -17.30
CA LYS A 154 -32.08 19.11 -15.96
C LYS A 154 -31.91 17.59 -16.04
N GLU A 155 -32.56 16.93 -16.98
CA GLU A 155 -32.39 15.49 -17.18
C GLU A 155 -30.96 15.12 -17.60
N MET A 156 -30.35 15.88 -18.51
CA MET A 156 -28.96 15.65 -18.94
C MET A 156 -27.97 15.80 -17.78
N ARG A 157 -28.17 16.76 -16.87
CA ARG A 157 -27.34 16.91 -15.66
C ARG A 157 -27.40 15.69 -14.73
N VAL A 158 -28.56 15.02 -14.62
CA VAL A 158 -28.68 13.79 -13.82
C VAL A 158 -28.05 12.60 -14.53
N ARG A 159 -28.20 12.48 -15.85
CA ARG A 159 -27.50 11.45 -16.64
C ARG A 159 -25.98 11.59 -16.50
N ASP A 160 -25.48 12.82 -16.58
CA ASP A 160 -24.07 13.16 -16.37
C ASP A 160 -23.58 12.86 -14.94
N SER A 161 -24.37 13.14 -13.89
CA SER A 161 -23.99 12.78 -12.52
C SER A 161 -23.94 11.27 -12.29
N VAL A 162 -24.82 10.49 -12.93
CA VAL A 162 -24.74 9.01 -12.93
C VAL A 162 -23.49 8.52 -13.65
N LEU A 163 -23.20 9.03 -14.86
CA LEU A 163 -22.01 8.63 -15.63
C LEU A 163 -20.71 8.96 -14.88
N ARG A 164 -20.62 10.16 -14.29
CA ARG A 164 -19.48 10.57 -13.45
C ARG A 164 -19.26 9.60 -12.29
N LYS A 165 -20.33 9.11 -11.64
CA LYS A 165 -20.21 8.12 -10.55
C LYS A 165 -19.69 6.77 -11.01
N TYR A 166 -20.15 6.27 -12.17
CA TYR A 166 -19.58 5.05 -12.74
C TYR A 166 -18.11 5.22 -13.12
N GLN A 167 -17.72 6.39 -13.66
CA GLN A 167 -16.32 6.72 -13.95
C GLN A 167 -15.46 6.80 -12.68
N GLU A 168 -15.93 7.46 -11.62
CA GLU A 168 -15.28 7.51 -10.30
C GLU A 168 -15.07 6.09 -9.74
N ARG A 169 -16.11 5.23 -9.77
CA ARG A 169 -16.01 3.84 -9.28
C ARG A 169 -15.02 3.01 -10.09
N ALA A 170 -15.04 3.14 -11.43
CA ALA A 170 -14.08 2.48 -12.31
C ALA A 170 -12.64 2.96 -12.06
N HIS A 171 -12.43 4.25 -11.77
CA HIS A 171 -11.11 4.81 -11.44
C HIS A 171 -10.57 4.24 -10.13
N LYS A 172 -11.37 4.24 -9.05
CA LYS A 172 -10.98 3.66 -7.76
C LYS A 172 -10.53 2.20 -7.91
N VAL A 173 -11.34 1.37 -8.56
CA VAL A 173 -11.01 -0.06 -8.81
C VAL A 173 -9.74 -0.19 -9.66
N LYS A 174 -9.54 0.69 -10.64
CA LYS A 174 -8.33 0.72 -11.46
C LYS A 174 -7.08 1.00 -10.62
N GLU A 175 -7.15 1.98 -9.71
CA GLU A 175 -6.09 2.37 -8.77
C GLU A 175 -5.77 1.28 -7.76
N GLU A 176 -6.79 0.67 -7.13
CA GLU A 176 -6.62 -0.46 -6.20
C GLU A 176 -5.94 -1.65 -6.89
N ARG A 177 -6.35 -1.96 -8.12
CA ARG A 177 -5.72 -3.01 -8.93
C ARG A 177 -4.28 -2.65 -9.33
N ASP A 178 -3.95 -1.38 -9.56
CA ASP A 178 -2.57 -0.93 -9.78
C ASP A 178 -1.71 -0.98 -8.49
N SER A 179 -2.28 -0.70 -7.31
CA SER A 179 -1.56 -0.82 -6.04
C SER A 179 -1.29 -2.28 -5.67
N LEU A 180 -2.30 -3.15 -5.79
CA LEU A 180 -2.16 -4.59 -5.59
C LEU A 180 -1.17 -5.22 -6.57
N SER A 181 -1.10 -4.74 -7.81
CA SER A 181 -0.10 -5.17 -8.80
C SER A 181 1.33 -4.82 -8.37
N LYS A 182 1.54 -3.65 -7.75
CA LYS A 182 2.84 -3.26 -7.19
C LYS A 182 3.22 -4.10 -5.97
N GLU A 183 2.29 -4.30 -5.04
CA GLU A 183 2.49 -5.17 -3.87
C GLU A 183 2.84 -6.61 -4.30
N LEU A 184 2.13 -7.16 -5.29
CA LEU A 184 2.43 -8.47 -5.86
C LEU A 184 3.85 -8.57 -6.45
N MET A 185 4.34 -7.51 -7.10
CA MET A 185 5.71 -7.48 -7.60
C MET A 185 6.75 -7.44 -6.48
N LEU A 186 6.53 -6.65 -5.42
CA LEU A 186 7.39 -6.63 -4.24
C LEU A 186 7.43 -8.00 -3.55
N CYS A 187 6.28 -8.63 -3.32
CA CYS A 187 6.21 -9.98 -2.75
C CYS A 187 6.93 -11.04 -3.61
N ARG A 188 6.89 -10.91 -4.95
CA ARG A 188 7.67 -11.77 -5.86
C ARG A 188 9.17 -11.55 -5.68
N GLU A 189 9.63 -10.30 -5.65
CA GLU A 189 11.04 -9.98 -5.41
C GLU A 189 11.54 -10.49 -4.05
N GLU A 190 10.75 -10.35 -2.99
CA GLU A 190 11.05 -10.88 -1.66
C GLU A 190 11.13 -12.41 -1.66
N ASN A 191 10.19 -13.09 -2.33
CA ASN A 191 10.23 -14.54 -2.51
C ASN A 191 11.49 -14.98 -3.27
N TYR A 192 11.88 -14.30 -4.36
CA TYR A 192 13.14 -14.59 -5.05
C TYR A 192 14.37 -14.37 -4.14
N LYS A 193 14.41 -13.30 -3.34
CA LYS A 193 15.50 -13.04 -2.36
C LYS A 193 15.58 -14.15 -1.30
N LEU A 194 14.44 -14.61 -0.79
CA LEU A 194 14.35 -15.71 0.18
C LEU A 194 14.78 -17.05 -0.43
N ALA A 195 14.31 -17.37 -1.63
CA ALA A 195 14.69 -18.59 -2.36
C ALA A 195 16.22 -18.63 -2.63
N MET A 196 16.81 -17.51 -3.05
CA MET A 196 18.26 -17.40 -3.22
C MET A 196 19.04 -17.54 -1.90
N SER A 197 18.53 -16.95 -0.81
CA SER A 197 19.14 -17.06 0.51
C SER A 197 19.08 -18.49 1.06
N TYR A 198 17.95 -19.18 0.87
CA TYR A 198 17.77 -20.59 1.23
C TYR A 198 18.68 -21.51 0.40
N ALA A 199 18.79 -21.30 -0.91
CA ALA A 199 19.69 -22.05 -1.77
C ALA A 199 21.16 -21.93 -1.29
N LYS A 200 21.60 -20.71 -0.97
CA LYS A 200 22.93 -20.46 -0.42
C LYS A 200 23.16 -21.16 0.92
N GLN A 201 22.22 -21.06 1.86
CA GLN A 201 22.32 -21.74 3.16
C GLN A 201 22.32 -23.27 3.03
N SER A 202 21.60 -23.81 2.05
CA SER A 202 21.60 -25.24 1.72
C SER A 202 22.97 -25.70 1.21
N GLU A 203 23.61 -24.91 0.34
CA GLU A 203 24.96 -25.15 -0.15
C GLU A 203 26.00 -25.07 1.00
N GLU A 204 25.96 -24.02 1.81
CA GLU A 204 26.82 -23.84 3.00
C GLU A 204 26.67 -25.02 3.99
N LYS A 205 25.43 -25.48 4.23
CA LYS A 205 25.13 -26.67 5.05
C LYS A 205 25.74 -27.93 4.44
N ASN A 206 25.61 -28.15 3.13
CA ASN A 206 26.17 -29.32 2.46
C ASN A 206 27.71 -29.32 2.53
N VAL A 207 28.36 -28.16 2.35
CA VAL A 207 29.81 -28.02 2.53
C VAL A 207 30.23 -28.33 3.99
N ALA A 208 29.46 -27.90 4.99
CA ALA A 208 29.72 -28.23 6.39
C ALA A 208 29.54 -29.73 6.69
N LEU A 209 28.52 -30.37 6.11
CA LEU A 209 28.28 -31.80 6.23
C LEU A 209 29.39 -32.65 5.59
N MET A 210 29.88 -32.25 4.40
CA MET A 210 31.03 -32.92 3.76
C MET A 210 32.27 -32.85 4.65
N LYS A 211 32.63 -31.65 5.15
CA LYS A 211 33.75 -31.47 6.08
C LYS A 211 33.61 -32.29 7.36
N ASN A 212 32.39 -32.40 7.90
CA ASN A 212 32.13 -33.24 9.07
C ASN A 212 32.33 -34.74 8.75
N ARG A 213 31.94 -35.18 7.55
CA ARG A 213 32.18 -36.55 7.10
C ARG A 213 33.67 -36.85 6.92
N ASP A 214 34.44 -35.92 6.36
CA ASP A 214 35.90 -36.05 6.20
C ASP A 214 36.60 -36.16 7.56
N LEU A 215 36.27 -35.27 8.51
CA LEU A 215 36.79 -35.33 9.88
C LEU A 215 36.41 -36.62 10.61
N GLN A 216 35.22 -37.17 10.37
CA GLN A 216 34.82 -38.45 10.94
C GLN A 216 35.67 -39.60 10.40
N LEU A 217 36.00 -39.60 9.09
CA LEU A 217 36.90 -40.58 8.49
C LEU A 217 38.33 -40.45 9.06
N GLU A 218 38.82 -39.22 9.26
CA GLU A 218 40.11 -38.97 9.92
C GLU A 218 40.14 -39.51 11.35
N ILE A 219 39.09 -39.26 12.15
CA ILE A 219 38.95 -39.80 13.51
C ILE A 219 38.97 -41.33 13.50
N ASP A 220 38.28 -41.98 12.57
CA ASP A 220 38.24 -43.45 12.51
C ASP A 220 39.58 -44.05 12.05
N CYS A 221 40.30 -43.38 11.15
CA CYS A 221 41.69 -43.72 10.80
C CYS A 221 42.64 -43.58 12.01
N LEU A 222 42.55 -42.47 12.76
CA LEU A 222 43.37 -42.22 13.95
C LEU A 222 43.07 -43.24 15.06
N ARG A 223 41.80 -43.58 15.30
CA ARG A 223 41.40 -44.66 16.22
C ARG A 223 42.02 -45.99 15.85
N HIS A 224 41.94 -46.37 14.57
CA HIS A 224 42.53 -47.62 14.10
C HIS A 224 44.07 -47.64 14.21
N SER A 225 44.73 -46.50 13.98
CA SER A 225 46.17 -46.34 14.20
C SER A 225 46.55 -46.44 15.68
N LEU A 226 45.74 -45.84 16.57
CA LEU A 226 45.93 -45.92 18.02
C LEU A 226 45.80 -47.37 18.51
N THR A 227 44.72 -48.09 18.16
CA THR A 227 44.53 -49.50 18.56
C THR A 227 45.68 -50.37 18.07
N LYS A 228 46.18 -50.19 16.84
CA LYS A 228 47.38 -50.88 16.34
C LYS A 228 48.61 -50.61 17.21
N ALA A 229 48.85 -49.35 17.58
CA ALA A 229 49.98 -48.99 18.44
C ALA A 229 49.84 -49.56 19.87
N GLU A 230 48.62 -49.57 20.41
CA GLU A 230 48.28 -50.20 21.70
C GLU A 230 48.50 -51.72 21.67
N ASP A 231 48.08 -52.40 20.60
CA ASP A 231 48.31 -53.83 20.39
C ASP A 231 49.80 -54.17 20.28
N HIS A 232 50.58 -53.40 19.51
CA HIS A 232 52.03 -53.56 19.44
C HIS A 232 52.68 -53.36 20.81
N CYS A 233 52.31 -52.31 21.55
CA CYS A 233 52.81 -52.10 22.92
C CYS A 233 52.39 -53.23 23.89
N SER A 234 51.21 -53.81 23.72
CA SER A 234 50.71 -54.95 24.50
C SER A 234 51.52 -56.22 24.20
N LEU A 235 51.84 -56.48 22.93
CA LEU A 235 52.69 -57.59 22.51
C LEU A 235 54.12 -57.44 23.02
N GLU A 236 54.72 -56.25 22.92
CA GLU A 236 56.07 -55.99 23.47
C GLU A 236 56.10 -56.12 25.01
N ARG A 237 55.04 -55.68 25.71
CA ARG A 237 54.90 -55.91 27.16
C ARG A 237 54.80 -57.40 27.51
N LYS A 238 54.09 -58.20 26.72
CA LYS A 238 54.03 -59.68 26.89
C LYS A 238 55.38 -60.32 26.60
N HIS A 239 56.06 -59.91 25.52
CA HIS A 239 57.37 -60.43 25.16
C HIS A 239 58.43 -60.11 26.23
N THR A 240 58.49 -58.87 26.70
CA THR A 240 59.38 -58.47 27.81
C THR A 240 59.04 -59.14 29.14
N LEU A 241 57.77 -59.40 29.44
CA LEU A 241 57.36 -60.20 30.60
C LEU A 241 57.84 -61.66 30.47
N ASN A 242 57.63 -62.29 29.32
CA ASN A 242 58.08 -63.66 29.06
C ASN A 242 59.61 -63.79 29.13
N LEU A 243 60.34 -62.79 28.62
CA LEU A 243 61.80 -62.74 28.74
C LEU A 243 62.25 -62.61 30.21
N LYS A 244 61.60 -61.77 31.02
CA LYS A 244 61.87 -61.68 32.46
C LYS A 244 61.62 -63.03 33.15
N GLN A 245 60.48 -63.65 32.89
CA GLN A 245 60.14 -64.95 33.46
C GLN A 245 61.14 -66.05 33.04
N ALA A 246 61.60 -66.05 31.79
CA ALA A 246 62.64 -66.97 31.31
C ALA A 246 64.02 -66.68 31.93
N MET A 247 64.34 -65.41 32.24
CA MET A 247 65.54 -65.05 33.00
C MET A 247 65.45 -65.47 34.47
N GLU A 248 64.27 -65.36 35.10
CA GLU A 248 64.01 -65.79 36.48
C GLU A 248 63.99 -67.33 36.63
N GLN A 249 63.51 -68.05 35.61
CA GLN A 249 63.53 -69.52 35.55
C GLN A 249 64.89 -70.09 35.12
N ARG A 250 65.88 -69.25 34.78
CA ARG A 250 67.23 -69.71 34.45
C ARG A 250 67.90 -70.25 35.72
N PRO A 251 68.37 -71.51 35.76
CA PRO A 251 69.07 -72.03 36.93
C PRO A 251 70.30 -71.15 37.23
N SER A 252 70.46 -70.79 38.51
CA SER A 252 71.55 -69.92 38.95
C SER A 252 72.91 -70.56 38.66
N HIS A 253 73.95 -69.74 38.50
CA HIS A 253 75.30 -70.25 38.29
C HIS A 253 75.73 -71.18 39.44
N GLU A 254 75.27 -70.92 40.67
CA GLU A 254 75.48 -71.77 41.85
C GLU A 254 74.75 -73.11 41.73
N ALA A 255 73.46 -73.16 41.35
CA ALA A 255 72.72 -74.42 41.18
C ALA A 255 73.33 -75.32 40.09
N VAL A 256 73.84 -74.71 39.00
CA VAL A 256 74.60 -75.44 37.97
C VAL A 256 75.95 -75.93 38.51
N TRP A 257 76.62 -75.13 39.36
CA TRP A 257 77.87 -75.51 40.03
C TRP A 257 77.68 -76.62 41.06
N GLU A 258 76.56 -76.64 41.79
CA GLU A 258 76.21 -77.68 42.75
C GLU A 258 75.96 -79.01 42.03
N ILE A 259 75.17 -79.01 40.96
CA ILE A 259 74.95 -80.22 40.13
C ILE A 259 76.26 -80.71 39.49
N GLN A 260 77.13 -79.81 39.03
CA GLN A 260 78.44 -80.16 38.50
C GLN A 260 79.37 -80.71 39.60
N ARG A 261 79.32 -80.13 40.82
CA ARG A 261 80.06 -80.62 41.99
C ARG A 261 79.54 -81.99 42.45
N GLU A 262 78.23 -82.22 42.48
CA GLU A 262 77.64 -83.52 42.80
C GLU A 262 78.05 -84.59 41.78
N LYS A 263 78.02 -84.26 40.48
CA LYS A 263 78.57 -85.13 39.42
C LYS A 263 80.03 -85.47 39.66
N ASP A 264 80.87 -84.48 40.00
CA ASP A 264 82.30 -84.71 40.24
C ASP A 264 82.53 -85.50 41.56
N LEU A 265 81.66 -85.34 42.56
CA LEU A 265 81.68 -86.09 43.83
C LEU A 265 81.14 -87.52 43.68
N LEU A 266 80.21 -87.76 42.76
CA LEU A 266 79.75 -89.10 42.34
C LEU A 266 80.77 -89.81 41.43
N LEU A 267 81.55 -89.06 40.65
CA LEU A 267 82.72 -89.57 39.93
C LEU A 267 83.90 -89.88 40.87
N ALA A 268 84.07 -89.13 41.95
CA ALA A 268 85.04 -89.44 43.02
C ALA A 268 84.60 -90.68 43.83
N LYS A 269 83.33 -90.76 44.26
CA LYS A 269 82.79 -91.96 44.93
C LYS A 269 82.84 -93.25 44.11
N ASN A 270 82.83 -93.16 42.78
CA ASN A 270 83.07 -94.31 41.89
C ASN A 270 84.56 -94.71 41.78
N LYS A 271 85.49 -93.89 42.28
CA LYS A 271 86.94 -94.16 42.26
C LYS A 271 87.53 -94.45 43.64
N GLU A 272 86.80 -94.17 44.72
CA GLU A 272 87.24 -94.37 46.11
C GLU A 272 86.66 -95.64 46.78
N LEU A 273 86.00 -96.52 46.02
CA LEU A 273 85.50 -97.82 46.49
C LEU A 273 86.35 -99.01 46.00
N GLU A 274 87.64 -98.79 45.75
CA GLU A 274 88.66 -99.84 45.63
C GLU A 274 89.86 -99.55 46.56
N SER A 275 90.40 -100.63 47.14
CA SER A 275 91.52 -100.68 48.11
C SER A 275 91.22 -100.32 49.58
N THR A 276 91.81 -101.11 50.47
CA THR A 276 91.45 -101.28 51.88
C THR A 276 92.66 -101.11 52.81
N SER A 277 92.38 -101.08 54.13
CA SER A 277 93.14 -101.71 55.22
C SER A 277 93.87 -100.78 56.21
N GLU A 278 93.51 -100.91 57.50
CA GLU A 278 94.36 -101.19 58.70
C GLU A 278 95.75 -100.51 58.83
N LYS A 279 96.36 -100.17 59.99
CA LYS A 279 96.14 -100.26 61.47
C LYS A 279 97.34 -99.49 62.11
N ASP A 280 97.42 -99.05 63.39
CA ASP A 280 96.56 -99.01 64.58
C ASP A 280 97.06 -97.86 65.51
N GLY A 281 96.50 -97.62 66.70
CA GLY A 281 97.12 -96.77 67.74
C GLY A 281 96.18 -95.89 68.58
N VAL A 282 95.78 -96.37 69.75
CA VAL A 282 94.89 -95.76 70.76
C VAL A 282 95.64 -95.75 72.12
N PRO A 283 95.31 -94.97 73.18
CA PRO A 283 94.40 -93.81 73.35
C PRO A 283 95.04 -92.54 73.97
N LEU A 284 94.57 -91.34 73.60
CA LEU A 284 94.33 -90.25 74.60
C LEU A 284 93.37 -89.14 74.08
N GLN A 285 92.41 -89.49 73.23
CA GLN A 285 91.76 -88.52 72.35
C GLN A 285 90.28 -88.21 72.68
N ALA A 286 89.67 -88.92 73.63
CA ALA A 286 88.24 -88.78 73.93
C ALA A 286 87.87 -87.38 74.45
N LEU A 287 88.52 -86.92 75.53
CA LEU A 287 88.17 -85.64 76.17
C LEU A 287 88.48 -84.44 75.25
N GLU A 288 89.61 -84.44 74.54
CA GLU A 288 89.90 -83.36 73.58
C GLU A 288 88.98 -83.37 72.36
N ALA A 289 88.59 -84.55 71.85
CA ALA A 289 87.63 -84.64 70.76
C ALA A 289 86.24 -84.18 71.21
N GLU A 290 85.82 -84.50 72.44
CA GLU A 290 84.58 -84.00 73.03
C GLU A 290 84.60 -82.48 73.20
N TRP A 291 85.66 -81.89 73.76
CA TRP A 291 85.78 -80.42 73.85
C TRP A 291 85.79 -79.75 72.48
N ARG A 292 86.51 -80.30 71.48
CA ARG A 292 86.52 -79.75 70.10
C ARG A 292 85.18 -79.95 69.39
N ARG A 293 84.45 -81.04 69.65
CA ARG A 293 83.10 -81.30 69.12
C ARG A 293 82.10 -80.32 69.71
N VAL A 294 82.06 -80.19 71.04
CA VAL A 294 81.20 -79.24 71.75
C VAL A 294 81.52 -77.80 71.32
N LEU A 295 82.80 -77.44 71.13
CA LEU A 295 83.18 -76.11 70.65
C LEU A 295 82.69 -75.84 69.21
N LYS A 296 82.74 -76.84 68.32
CA LYS A 296 82.18 -76.73 66.95
C LYS A 296 80.66 -76.63 66.97
N GLU A 297 79.97 -77.48 67.73
CA GLU A 297 78.52 -77.43 67.92
C GLU A 297 78.09 -76.04 68.44
N GLN A 298 78.81 -75.48 69.42
CA GLN A 298 78.58 -74.12 69.93
C GLN A 298 78.88 -73.04 68.87
N GLN A 299 79.97 -73.16 68.10
CA GLN A 299 80.29 -72.21 67.03
C GLN A 299 79.26 -72.24 65.89
N GLU A 300 78.73 -73.41 65.54
CA GLU A 300 77.68 -73.62 64.55
C GLU A 300 76.34 -73.05 65.04
N LEU A 301 76.00 -73.22 66.32
CA LEU A 301 74.86 -72.56 66.96
C LEU A 301 75.00 -71.03 66.98
N VAL A 302 76.20 -70.49 67.23
CA VAL A 302 76.47 -69.04 67.17
C VAL A 302 76.38 -68.52 65.73
N ASN A 303 76.93 -69.23 64.75
CA ASN A 303 76.88 -68.86 63.34
C ASN A 303 75.43 -68.89 62.80
N THR A 304 74.66 -69.93 63.12
CA THR A 304 73.24 -70.03 62.74
C THR A 304 72.41 -68.94 63.43
N ALA A 305 72.63 -68.66 64.73
CA ALA A 305 71.98 -67.55 65.41
C ALA A 305 72.33 -66.17 64.80
N CYS A 306 73.57 -65.97 64.35
CA CYS A 306 73.99 -64.76 63.63
C CYS A 306 73.28 -64.64 62.27
N ASN A 307 73.27 -65.71 61.48
CA ASN A 307 72.60 -65.76 60.18
C ASN A 307 71.09 -65.52 60.29
N LEU A 308 70.44 -66.12 61.29
CA LEU A 308 69.01 -65.91 61.58
C LEU A 308 68.71 -64.47 62.01
N ARG A 309 69.57 -63.83 62.82
CA ARG A 309 69.43 -62.41 63.16
C ARG A 309 69.56 -61.49 61.94
N GLN A 310 70.54 -61.76 61.07
CA GLN A 310 70.68 -61.00 59.82
C GLN A 310 69.51 -61.25 58.85
N ALA A 311 68.98 -62.47 58.78
CA ALA A 311 67.82 -62.80 57.96
C ALA A 311 66.55 -62.11 58.48
N LEU A 312 66.34 -62.10 59.81
CA LEU A 312 65.28 -61.35 60.47
C LEU A 312 65.39 -59.86 60.13
N GLN A 313 66.57 -59.25 60.33
CA GLN A 313 66.74 -57.81 60.06
C GLN A 313 66.53 -57.46 58.57
N ARG A 314 66.98 -58.30 57.63
CA ARG A 314 66.66 -58.12 56.19
C ARG A 314 65.16 -58.22 55.89
N ALA A 315 64.44 -59.08 56.61
CA ALA A 315 62.99 -59.21 56.48
C ALA A 315 62.24 -58.04 57.11
N GLU A 316 62.75 -57.49 58.22
CA GLU A 316 62.24 -56.27 58.86
C GLU A 316 62.46 -55.05 57.94
N ASP A 317 63.68 -54.84 57.43
CA ASP A 317 63.99 -53.80 56.43
C ASP A 317 63.13 -53.93 55.16
N GLY A 318 62.77 -55.16 54.78
CA GLY A 318 61.91 -55.47 53.64
C GLY A 318 60.43 -55.12 53.91
N ARG A 319 59.92 -55.49 55.08
CA ARG A 319 58.58 -55.13 55.56
C ARG A 319 58.41 -53.62 55.64
N ASP A 320 59.38 -52.92 56.22
CA ASP A 320 59.28 -51.47 56.46
C ASP A 320 59.30 -50.68 55.14
N LYS A 321 60.00 -51.17 54.11
CA LYS A 321 59.92 -50.65 52.73
C LYS A 321 58.54 -50.88 52.12
N LEU A 322 57.99 -52.10 52.24
CA LEU A 322 56.67 -52.43 51.69
C LEU A 322 55.55 -51.64 52.37
N GLU A 323 55.66 -51.37 53.67
CA GLU A 323 54.70 -50.50 54.38
C GLU A 323 54.79 -49.05 53.87
N GLY A 324 55.99 -48.51 53.67
CA GLY A 324 56.17 -47.18 53.07
C GLY A 324 55.67 -47.08 51.61
N GLU A 325 55.85 -48.13 50.80
CA GLU A 325 55.28 -48.21 49.45
C GLU A 325 53.74 -48.28 49.48
N LYS A 326 53.17 -49.03 50.43
CA LYS A 326 51.73 -49.13 50.68
C LYS A 326 51.14 -47.79 51.11
N GLU A 327 51.73 -47.09 52.08
CA GLU A 327 51.31 -45.75 52.50
C GLU A 327 51.32 -44.75 51.32
N LEU A 328 52.38 -44.77 50.50
CA LEU A 328 52.47 -43.91 49.31
C LEU A 328 51.38 -44.23 48.27
N LEU A 329 51.05 -45.52 48.07
CA LEU A 329 49.96 -45.94 47.20
C LEU A 329 48.58 -45.57 47.75
N GLU A 330 48.36 -45.68 49.06
CA GLU A 330 47.13 -45.25 49.74
C GLU A 330 46.92 -43.73 49.62
N LEU A 331 47.97 -42.93 49.83
CA LEU A 331 47.96 -41.48 49.59
C LEU A 331 47.67 -41.13 48.12
N ARG A 332 48.23 -41.89 47.18
CA ARG A 332 47.96 -41.69 45.75
C ARG A 332 46.52 -42.07 45.36
N CYS A 333 45.99 -43.16 45.91
CA CYS A 333 44.61 -43.58 45.71
C CYS A 333 43.61 -42.57 46.26
N THR A 334 43.83 -42.06 47.47
CA THR A 334 42.98 -41.02 48.07
C THR A 334 43.03 -39.70 47.30
N SER A 335 44.20 -39.29 46.81
CA SER A 335 44.31 -38.14 45.89
C SER A 335 43.47 -38.33 44.62
N LEU A 336 43.58 -39.47 43.95
CA LEU A 336 42.83 -39.77 42.72
C LEU A 336 41.31 -39.89 42.96
N GLN A 337 40.89 -40.37 44.14
CA GLN A 337 39.49 -40.38 44.54
C GLN A 337 38.94 -38.96 44.73
N ASN A 338 39.71 -38.08 45.39
CA ASN A 338 39.34 -36.67 45.54
C ASN A 338 39.24 -35.95 44.18
N ASP A 339 40.21 -36.15 43.29
CA ASP A 339 40.17 -35.62 41.93
C ASP A 339 38.94 -36.11 41.17
N ASN A 340 38.65 -37.42 41.22
CA ASN A 340 37.46 -37.99 40.59
C ASN A 340 36.16 -37.37 41.12
N GLN A 341 36.06 -37.18 42.44
CA GLN A 341 34.90 -36.53 43.07
C GLN A 341 34.75 -35.06 42.61
N ILE A 342 35.85 -34.33 42.46
CA ILE A 342 35.85 -32.96 41.91
C ILE A 342 35.36 -32.96 40.45
N TYR A 343 35.86 -33.87 39.60
CA TYR A 343 35.39 -34.00 38.22
C TYR A 343 33.91 -34.38 38.14
N GLN A 344 33.42 -35.33 38.95
CA GLN A 344 32.00 -35.68 39.02
C GLN A 344 31.14 -34.47 39.42
N ASN A 345 31.55 -33.72 40.45
CA ASN A 345 30.82 -32.54 40.91
C ASN A 345 30.79 -31.44 39.83
N ARG A 346 31.92 -31.24 39.11
CA ARG A 346 32.00 -30.31 37.98
C ARG A 346 31.11 -30.72 36.81
N ILE A 347 31.07 -32.00 36.45
CA ILE A 347 30.19 -32.53 35.40
C ILE A 347 28.72 -32.31 35.79
N LYS A 348 28.32 -32.62 37.04
CA LYS A 348 26.95 -32.38 37.54
C LYS A 348 26.57 -30.89 37.46
N ALA A 349 27.49 -29.99 37.82
CA ALA A 349 27.26 -28.55 37.71
C ALA A 349 27.07 -28.08 36.26
N ILE A 350 27.90 -28.57 35.33
CA ILE A 350 27.79 -28.25 33.89
C ILE A 350 26.47 -28.81 33.31
N LEU A 351 26.07 -30.02 33.67
CA LEU A 351 24.78 -30.60 33.23
C LEU A 351 23.60 -29.75 33.70
N LYS A 352 23.58 -29.34 34.97
CA LYS A 352 22.54 -28.45 35.51
C LYS A 352 22.49 -27.10 34.77
N GLN A 353 23.64 -26.51 34.45
CA GLN A 353 23.70 -25.28 33.65
C GLN A 353 23.19 -25.48 32.22
N LEU A 354 23.45 -26.63 31.60
CA LEU A 354 22.92 -26.97 30.27
C LEU A 354 21.40 -27.17 30.30
N GLU A 355 20.85 -27.77 31.36
CA GLU A 355 19.40 -27.90 31.58
C GLU A 355 18.73 -26.52 31.77
N GLU A 356 19.35 -25.63 32.56
CA GLU A 356 18.87 -24.25 32.76
C GLU A 356 18.86 -23.47 31.43
N VAL A 357 19.95 -23.50 30.65
CA VAL A 357 20.03 -22.84 29.34
C VAL A 357 19.06 -23.45 28.32
N ALA A 358 18.84 -24.78 28.36
CA ALA A 358 17.84 -25.42 27.50
C ALA A 358 16.42 -24.97 27.85
N ALA A 359 16.07 -24.89 29.13
CA ALA A 359 14.78 -24.39 29.59
C ALA A 359 14.56 -22.90 29.23
N GLU A 360 15.58 -22.05 29.36
CA GLU A 360 15.51 -20.65 28.93
C GLU A 360 15.30 -20.51 27.42
N ARG A 361 16.01 -21.31 26.61
CA ARG A 361 15.82 -21.37 25.14
C ARG A 361 14.39 -21.79 24.79
N ASP A 362 13.89 -22.84 25.43
CA ASP A 362 12.56 -23.39 25.11
C ASP A 362 11.45 -22.42 25.56
N GLN A 363 11.64 -21.72 26.69
CA GLN A 363 10.76 -20.61 27.09
C GLN A 363 10.81 -19.44 26.08
N ALA A 364 12.00 -19.08 25.58
CA ALA A 364 12.14 -18.03 24.57
C ALA A 364 11.40 -18.40 23.28
N LEU A 365 11.54 -19.64 22.80
CA LEU A 365 10.82 -20.16 21.63
C LEU A 365 9.29 -20.09 21.83
N LEU A 366 8.77 -20.56 22.98
CA LEU A 366 7.34 -20.48 23.29
C LEU A 366 6.81 -19.03 23.29
N THR A 367 7.57 -18.08 23.87
CA THR A 367 7.16 -16.66 23.83
C THR A 367 7.19 -16.07 22.42
N GLN A 368 8.14 -16.52 21.58
CA GLN A 368 8.23 -16.12 20.18
C GLN A 368 7.04 -16.66 19.36
N GLU A 369 6.69 -17.95 19.54
CA GLU A 369 5.55 -18.59 18.88
C GLU A 369 4.23 -17.91 19.24
N GLU A 370 3.99 -17.60 20.51
CA GLU A 370 2.77 -16.89 20.93
C GLU A 370 2.72 -15.46 20.36
N CYS A 371 3.85 -14.74 20.29
CA CYS A 371 3.91 -13.45 19.61
C CYS A 371 3.60 -13.56 18.10
N HIS A 372 4.15 -14.56 17.41
CA HIS A 372 3.83 -14.82 15.99
C HIS A 372 2.36 -15.18 15.78
N LYS A 373 1.77 -15.98 16.67
CA LYS A 373 0.36 -16.35 16.66
C LYS A 373 -0.54 -15.13 16.82
N GLN A 374 -0.28 -14.26 17.80
CA GLN A 374 -0.99 -13.00 18.00
C GLN A 374 -0.85 -12.07 16.78
N TYR A 375 0.35 -11.96 16.21
CA TYR A 375 0.57 -11.19 14.99
C TYR A 375 -0.24 -11.73 13.80
N SER A 376 -0.26 -13.06 13.60
CA SER A 376 -1.06 -13.71 12.56
C SER A 376 -2.57 -13.49 12.72
N GLN A 377 -3.04 -13.34 13.96
CA GLN A 377 -4.43 -13.04 14.27
C GLN A 377 -4.75 -11.58 13.96
N GLY A 378 -3.91 -10.64 14.40
CA GLY A 378 -4.06 -9.22 14.09
C GLY A 378 -4.06 -8.92 12.58
N LEU A 379 -3.27 -9.65 11.78
CA LEU A 379 -3.32 -9.57 10.32
C LEU A 379 -4.68 -10.04 9.76
N ARG A 380 -5.18 -11.20 10.19
CA ARG A 380 -6.49 -11.73 9.76
C ARG A 380 -7.65 -10.79 10.14
N GLU A 381 -7.59 -10.20 11.33
CA GLU A 381 -8.55 -9.20 11.77
C GLU A 381 -8.47 -7.91 10.92
N LYS A 382 -7.25 -7.42 10.64
CA LYS A 382 -7.04 -6.27 9.74
C LYS A 382 -7.63 -6.51 8.35
N ASP A 383 -7.44 -7.70 7.78
CA ASP A 383 -7.97 -8.04 6.46
C ASP A 383 -9.49 -8.23 6.46
N SER A 384 -10.07 -8.73 7.56
CA SER A 384 -11.53 -8.71 7.80
C SER A 384 -12.07 -7.27 7.80
N TYR A 385 -11.44 -6.34 8.53
CA TYR A 385 -11.87 -4.94 8.54
C TYR A 385 -11.70 -4.26 7.16
N ARG A 386 -10.58 -4.51 6.45
CA ARG A 386 -10.38 -4.04 5.07
C ARG A 386 -11.50 -4.54 4.14
N LYS A 387 -11.92 -5.80 4.27
CA LYS A 387 -13.04 -6.35 3.51
C LYS A 387 -14.35 -5.62 3.84
N GLN A 388 -14.68 -5.45 5.12
CA GLN A 388 -15.88 -4.73 5.55
C GLN A 388 -15.91 -3.29 5.05
N ILE A 389 -14.78 -2.57 5.09
CA ILE A 389 -14.66 -1.20 4.57
C ILE A 389 -14.97 -1.14 3.07
N ARG A 390 -14.46 -2.08 2.26
CA ARG A 390 -14.80 -2.18 0.83
C ARG A 390 -16.28 -2.46 0.62
N GLU A 391 -16.86 -3.44 1.33
CA GLU A 391 -18.30 -3.75 1.26
C GLU A 391 -19.18 -2.54 1.63
N PHE A 392 -18.82 -1.77 2.66
CA PHE A 392 -19.54 -0.53 3.00
C PHE A 392 -19.36 0.56 1.94
N GLY A 393 -18.16 0.72 1.38
CA GLY A 393 -17.90 1.65 0.27
C GLY A 393 -18.74 1.34 -0.97
N GLU A 394 -18.83 0.06 -1.35
CA GLU A 394 -19.67 -0.41 -2.45
C GLU A 394 -21.15 -0.13 -2.20
N ARG A 395 -21.66 -0.41 -0.99
CA ARG A 395 -23.05 -0.10 -0.60
C ARG A 395 -23.34 1.40 -0.64
N CYS A 396 -22.39 2.25 -0.25
CA CYS A 396 -22.54 3.71 -0.36
C CYS A 396 -22.59 4.19 -1.82
N ASP A 397 -21.69 3.70 -2.68
CA ASP A 397 -21.68 4.04 -4.12
C ASP A 397 -22.97 3.52 -4.81
N GLU A 398 -23.47 2.33 -4.45
CA GLU A 398 -24.75 1.75 -4.90
C GLU A 398 -25.95 2.62 -4.52
N LEU A 399 -26.09 2.99 -3.24
CA LEU A 399 -27.17 3.87 -2.77
C LEU A 399 -27.13 5.25 -3.44
N GLN A 400 -25.93 5.79 -3.70
CA GLN A 400 -25.77 7.05 -4.41
C GLN A 400 -26.21 6.94 -5.89
N LEU A 401 -25.93 5.83 -6.57
CA LEU A 401 -26.45 5.57 -7.92
C LEU A 401 -27.98 5.43 -7.94
N GLN A 402 -28.55 4.69 -6.98
CA GLN A 402 -30.01 4.54 -6.85
C GLN A 402 -30.70 5.89 -6.60
N LEU A 403 -30.11 6.77 -5.79
CA LEU A 403 -30.60 8.14 -5.56
C LEU A 403 -30.68 8.92 -6.88
N PHE A 404 -29.59 8.99 -7.65
CA PHE A 404 -29.59 9.70 -8.93
C PHE A 404 -30.59 9.10 -9.95
N GLN A 405 -30.77 7.76 -9.96
CA GLN A 405 -31.81 7.12 -10.78
C GLN A 405 -33.25 7.45 -10.33
N LYS A 406 -33.46 7.73 -9.04
CA LYS A 406 -34.77 8.17 -8.52
C LYS A 406 -35.02 9.64 -8.85
N GLU A 407 -34.02 10.51 -8.70
CA GLU A 407 -34.08 11.92 -9.14
C GLU A 407 -34.39 12.03 -10.64
N GLY A 408 -33.73 11.25 -11.50
CA GLY A 408 -33.97 11.25 -12.94
C GLY A 408 -35.39 10.81 -13.32
N ARG A 409 -35.95 9.82 -12.61
CA ARG A 409 -37.35 9.40 -12.79
C ARG A 409 -38.34 10.47 -12.31
N LEU A 410 -38.06 11.11 -11.19
CA LEU A 410 -38.90 12.17 -10.63
C LEU A 410 -38.94 13.36 -11.58
N LEU A 411 -37.79 13.81 -12.10
CA LEU A 411 -37.72 14.85 -13.13
C LEU A 411 -38.54 14.46 -14.38
N SER A 412 -38.38 13.24 -14.90
CA SER A 412 -39.16 12.78 -16.07
C SER A 412 -40.68 12.82 -15.81
N ALA A 413 -41.13 12.42 -14.62
CA ALA A 413 -42.55 12.53 -14.23
C ALA A 413 -43.00 14.00 -14.11
N GLU A 414 -42.17 14.90 -13.57
CA GLU A 414 -42.45 16.34 -13.56
C GLU A 414 -42.56 16.93 -14.98
N THR A 415 -41.68 16.54 -15.92
CA THR A 415 -41.76 17.06 -17.31
C THR A 415 -42.99 16.52 -18.05
N GLN A 416 -43.48 15.32 -17.68
CA GLN A 416 -44.74 14.76 -18.19
C GLN A 416 -45.95 15.49 -17.60
N LEU A 417 -45.99 15.69 -16.28
CA LEU A 417 -47.07 16.45 -15.62
C LEU A 417 -47.17 17.89 -16.11
N LYS A 418 -46.04 18.60 -16.29
CA LYS A 418 -46.03 19.96 -16.89
C LYS A 418 -46.57 19.99 -18.32
N ARG A 419 -46.46 18.90 -19.08
CA ARG A 419 -47.05 18.79 -20.43
C ARG A 419 -48.57 18.58 -20.33
N LEU A 420 -49.02 17.61 -19.52
CA LEU A 420 -50.44 17.31 -19.32
C LEU A 420 -51.23 18.49 -18.72
N CYS A 421 -50.67 19.21 -17.74
CA CYS A 421 -51.32 20.38 -17.13
C CYS A 421 -51.32 21.64 -18.03
N ARG A 422 -50.85 21.55 -19.28
CA ARG A 422 -50.82 22.66 -20.25
C ARG A 422 -51.79 22.49 -21.43
N ASP A 423 -52.46 21.34 -21.58
CA ASP A 423 -53.52 21.16 -22.58
C ASP A 423 -54.81 21.91 -22.16
N PRO A 424 -55.26 22.95 -22.88
CA PRO A 424 -56.44 23.73 -22.50
C PRO A 424 -57.75 22.93 -22.59
N SER A 425 -57.76 21.87 -23.40
CA SER A 425 -58.94 21.08 -23.78
C SER A 425 -59.62 20.32 -22.63
N THR A 426 -59.04 20.31 -21.43
CA THR A 426 -59.62 19.67 -20.23
C THR A 426 -60.04 20.65 -19.13
N MET A 427 -59.80 21.96 -19.29
CA MET A 427 -60.11 22.97 -18.26
C MET A 427 -61.48 23.67 -18.46
N VAL A 428 -62.26 23.28 -19.48
CA VAL A 428 -63.64 23.80 -19.70
C VAL A 428 -64.70 22.88 -19.07
N SER A 429 -64.49 22.45 -17.81
CA SER A 429 -65.60 22.01 -16.94
C SER A 429 -65.21 21.89 -15.45
N ARG A 430 -64.99 23.05 -14.81
CA ARG A 430 -65.42 23.32 -13.41
C ARG A 430 -64.95 24.71 -12.98
N GLY A 431 -65.90 25.53 -12.55
CA GLY A 431 -65.58 26.75 -11.79
C GLY A 431 -64.91 26.34 -10.47
N GLY A 432 -63.60 26.56 -10.39
CA GLY A 432 -62.78 26.21 -9.24
C GLY A 432 -61.52 27.04 -9.26
N THR A 433 -61.31 27.82 -8.21
CA THR A 433 -60.21 28.77 -8.07
C THR A 433 -58.87 28.10 -8.34
N VAL A 434 -58.15 28.53 -9.37
CA VAL A 434 -56.78 28.04 -9.65
C VAL A 434 -55.85 28.57 -8.58
N VAL A 435 -55.73 27.81 -7.48
CA VAL A 435 -54.75 28.08 -6.43
C VAL A 435 -53.37 27.87 -7.04
N ARG A 436 -52.71 29.00 -7.30
CA ARG A 436 -51.36 29.08 -7.84
C ARG A 436 -50.39 28.37 -6.89
N MET A 437 -50.00 27.12 -7.18
CA MET A 437 -48.93 26.39 -6.49
C MET A 437 -47.54 27.00 -6.81
N GLN A 438 -47.38 28.29 -6.51
CA GLN A 438 -46.10 28.95 -6.32
C GLN A 438 -45.87 29.10 -4.82
N HIS A 439 -45.70 28.01 -4.07
CA HIS A 439 -45.01 27.96 -2.75
C HIS A 439 -44.76 26.50 -2.31
N CYS A 440 -43.85 25.81 -3.02
CA CYS A 440 -43.16 24.63 -2.48
C CYS A 440 -41.77 24.48 -3.13
N ARG A 441 -40.98 25.56 -3.07
CA ARG A 441 -39.60 25.63 -3.60
C ARG A 441 -38.52 25.89 -2.52
N GLN A 442 -38.90 25.79 -1.24
CA GLN A 442 -38.03 26.14 -0.10
C GLN A 442 -38.06 25.06 1.00
N SER A 443 -37.98 23.78 0.64
CA SER A 443 -37.78 22.70 1.63
C SER A 443 -37.19 21.41 1.03
N LEU A 444 -36.24 21.54 0.11
CA LEU A 444 -35.19 20.53 -0.03
C LEU A 444 -33.95 21.14 0.62
N PRO A 445 -33.69 20.87 1.91
CA PRO A 445 -32.47 21.35 2.55
C PRO A 445 -31.29 20.82 1.75
N THR A 446 -30.24 21.64 1.65
CA THR A 446 -28.99 21.25 0.99
C THR A 446 -28.27 20.21 1.86
N ALA A 447 -28.74 18.96 1.82
CA ALA A 447 -28.14 17.78 2.46
C ALA A 447 -26.85 17.35 1.74
N ARG A 448 -26.07 18.31 1.26
CA ARG A 448 -24.75 18.15 0.63
C ARG A 448 -23.60 18.32 1.63
N SER A 449 -23.87 18.53 2.92
CA SER A 449 -22.84 18.81 3.94
C SER A 449 -22.70 17.77 5.06
N SER A 450 -23.42 16.63 5.00
CA SER A 450 -23.40 15.61 6.06
C SER A 450 -23.27 14.16 5.57
N ILE A 451 -23.03 13.95 4.27
CA ILE A 451 -22.24 12.77 3.87
C ILE A 451 -20.84 13.03 4.40
N LEU A 452 -20.34 12.17 5.29
CA LEU A 452 -18.91 12.12 5.61
C LEU A 452 -18.17 11.93 4.28
N THR A 453 -17.58 13.01 3.77
CA THR A 453 -16.76 12.96 2.55
C THR A 453 -15.76 11.84 2.73
N GLY A 454 -15.58 10.96 1.74
CA GLY A 454 -14.75 9.76 1.88
C GLY A 454 -13.41 10.06 2.55
N SER A 455 -12.80 11.18 2.17
CA SER A 455 -11.70 11.90 2.85
C SER A 455 -11.66 11.79 4.38
N ARG A 456 -12.75 12.08 5.11
CA ARG A 456 -12.78 12.07 6.58
C ARG A 456 -12.80 10.65 7.16
N LEU A 457 -13.39 9.68 6.46
CA LEU A 457 -13.26 8.25 6.79
C LEU A 457 -11.85 7.74 6.46
N THR A 458 -11.28 8.12 5.31
CA THR A 458 -9.88 7.80 4.93
C THR A 458 -8.87 8.45 5.89
N GLN A 459 -9.20 9.61 6.46
CA GLN A 459 -8.38 10.28 7.47
C GLN A 459 -8.45 9.55 8.81
N LEU A 460 -9.64 9.24 9.32
CA LEU A 460 -9.82 8.44 10.54
C LEU A 460 -9.17 7.05 10.42
N LEU A 461 -9.21 6.43 9.23
CA LEU A 461 -8.51 5.18 8.96
C LEU A 461 -6.98 5.33 9.01
N ARG A 462 -6.42 6.40 8.43
CA ARG A 462 -4.98 6.69 8.53
C ARG A 462 -4.51 7.03 9.93
N GLU A 463 -5.33 7.75 10.70
CA GLU A 463 -5.09 8.02 12.13
C GLU A 463 -5.07 6.69 12.93
N LYS A 464 -6.04 5.80 12.69
CA LYS A 464 -6.07 4.45 13.28
C LYS A 464 -4.90 3.55 12.85
N GLU A 465 -4.45 3.65 11.59
CA GLU A 465 -3.26 2.92 11.13
C GLU A 465 -1.98 3.47 11.77
N ALA A 466 -1.85 4.79 11.93
CA ALA A 466 -0.72 5.40 12.64
C ALA A 466 -0.68 5.00 14.12
N ASP A 467 -1.82 4.98 14.81
CA ASP A 467 -1.94 4.47 16.18
C ASP A 467 -1.51 2.99 16.28
N SER A 468 -1.92 2.16 15.32
CA SER A 468 -1.53 0.74 15.25
C SER A 468 -0.03 0.55 15.06
N VAL A 469 0.59 1.31 14.15
CA VAL A 469 2.05 1.28 13.93
C VAL A 469 2.80 1.74 15.19
N ASN A 470 2.36 2.82 15.84
CA ASN A 470 2.93 3.29 17.10
C ASN A 470 2.82 2.26 18.25
N CYS A 471 1.72 1.51 18.33
CA CYS A 471 1.57 0.41 19.28
C CYS A 471 2.51 -0.76 18.99
N LEU A 472 2.65 -1.18 17.72
CA LEU A 472 3.61 -2.20 17.32
C LEU A 472 5.06 -1.78 17.59
N GLU A 473 5.38 -0.50 17.37
CA GLU A 473 6.73 0.01 17.61
C GLU A 473 7.04 0.18 19.11
N ARG A 474 6.04 0.48 19.95
CA ARG A 474 6.16 0.35 21.42
C ARG A 474 6.37 -1.09 21.86
N ALA A 475 5.62 -2.05 21.29
CA ALA A 475 5.81 -3.47 21.60
C ALA A 475 7.21 -3.95 21.22
N LYS A 476 7.70 -3.58 20.02
CA LYS A 476 9.07 -3.86 19.59
C LYS A 476 10.11 -3.27 20.55
N LYS A 477 9.98 -1.99 20.91
CA LYS A 477 10.88 -1.32 21.88
C LYS A 477 10.83 -1.95 23.27
N HIS A 478 9.67 -2.45 23.70
CA HIS A 478 9.52 -3.17 24.96
C HIS A 478 10.24 -4.52 24.92
N CYS A 479 10.07 -5.32 23.85
CA CYS A 479 10.80 -6.57 23.67
C CYS A 479 12.32 -6.36 23.58
N GLU A 480 12.78 -5.35 22.84
CA GLU A 480 14.21 -4.97 22.78
C GLU A 480 14.77 -4.53 24.15
N ALA A 481 13.98 -3.81 24.95
CA ALA A 481 14.37 -3.41 26.30
C ALA A 481 14.46 -4.61 27.26
N VAL A 482 13.50 -5.53 27.22
CA VAL A 482 13.53 -6.79 27.99
C VAL A 482 14.74 -7.63 27.59
N TYR A 483 15.05 -7.74 26.30
CA TYR A 483 16.22 -8.47 25.79
C TYR A 483 17.54 -7.86 26.28
N LYS A 484 17.66 -6.52 26.25
CA LYS A 484 18.83 -5.80 26.78
C LYS A 484 18.97 -5.92 28.30
N SER A 485 17.87 -5.93 29.06
CA SER A 485 17.92 -6.07 30.53
C SER A 485 18.44 -7.42 31.02
N LYS A 486 18.40 -8.47 30.18
CA LYS A 486 18.87 -9.82 30.52
C LYS A 486 20.33 -10.11 30.11
N GLY A 487 21.11 -9.09 29.72
CA GLY A 487 22.57 -9.20 29.58
C GLY A 487 23.10 -10.17 28.51
N HIS A 488 22.33 -10.45 27.47
CA HIS A 488 22.72 -11.39 26.41
C HIS A 488 23.69 -10.79 25.37
N CYS A 489 24.59 -11.61 24.83
CA CYS A 489 25.57 -11.21 23.83
C CYS A 489 24.93 -10.74 22.50
N PRO A 490 25.47 -9.69 21.83
CA PRO A 490 24.92 -9.18 20.56
C PRO A 490 24.93 -10.16 19.39
N SER A 491 25.70 -11.25 19.48
CA SER A 491 25.79 -12.31 18.46
C SER A 491 24.50 -13.13 18.31
N PHE A 492 23.56 -13.02 19.25
CA PHE A 492 22.20 -13.58 19.17
C PHE A 492 21.14 -12.48 19.02
N LEU A 493 21.48 -11.34 18.39
CA LEU A 493 20.46 -10.42 17.89
C LEU A 493 19.48 -11.19 16.98
N PRO A 494 18.17 -11.22 17.29
CA PRO A 494 17.23 -11.93 16.47
C PRO A 494 17.14 -11.26 15.10
N SER A 495 17.49 -12.00 14.06
CA SER A 495 17.02 -11.73 12.71
C SER A 495 15.49 -11.75 12.76
N PHE A 496 14.85 -10.58 12.91
CA PHE A 496 13.40 -10.47 12.72
C PHE A 496 13.09 -11.06 11.34
N PRO A 497 12.33 -12.16 11.24
CA PRO A 497 12.01 -12.73 9.95
C PRO A 497 11.20 -11.69 9.16
N SER A 498 11.74 -11.30 8.00
CA SER A 498 10.98 -10.56 7.00
C SER A 498 9.75 -11.39 6.64
N LEU A 499 8.59 -10.85 7.01
CA LEU A 499 7.21 -11.31 6.76
C LEU A 499 7.07 -12.47 5.76
N PRO A 500 6.72 -13.69 6.20
CA PRO A 500 6.12 -14.68 5.32
C PRO A 500 4.65 -14.29 5.09
N PHE A 501 4.39 -13.48 4.05
CA PHE A 501 3.02 -13.24 3.62
C PHE A 501 2.42 -14.52 3.01
N LEU A 502 1.40 -15.03 3.72
CA LEU A 502 0.41 -16.04 3.35
C LEU A 502 0.43 -16.53 1.88
N SER A 503 0.72 -17.81 1.71
CA SER A 503 0.44 -18.55 0.48
C SER A 503 -1.07 -18.73 0.26
N PRO A 504 -1.64 -18.31 -0.89
CA PRO A 504 -2.98 -18.71 -1.28
C PRO A 504 -2.95 -20.07 -2.01
N PHE A 505 -3.89 -20.95 -1.67
CA PHE A 505 -4.17 -22.16 -2.45
C PHE A 505 -4.45 -21.82 -3.91
N LEU A 506 -3.79 -22.53 -4.84
CA LEU A 506 -4.17 -22.56 -6.25
C LEU A 506 -5.41 -23.46 -6.41
N PRO A 507 -6.48 -23.00 -7.08
CA PRO A 507 -7.39 -23.93 -7.73
C PRO A 507 -6.71 -24.48 -8.99
N SER A 508 -6.63 -25.80 -9.11
CA SER A 508 -6.25 -26.48 -10.36
C SER A 508 -7.28 -26.17 -11.45
N GLY A 509 -6.80 -25.78 -12.63
CA GLY A 509 -7.58 -25.74 -13.86
C GLY A 509 -7.66 -27.08 -14.58
#